data_AF-A0A1G2ARE9-F1
#
_entry.id   AF-A0A1G2ARE9-F1
#
_cell.length_a   1.000
_cell.length_b   1.000
_cell.length_c   1.000
_cell.angle_alpha   90.00
_cell.angle_beta   90.00
_cell.angle_gamma   90.00
#
_symmetry.space_group_name_H-M   'P 1'
#
loop_
_entity.id
_entity.type
_entity.pdbx_description
1 polymer ?
#
loop_
_entity_poly.entity_id
_entity_poly.type
_entity_poly.pdbx_seq_one_letter_code
_entity_poly.pdbx_strand_id
1 'polypeptide(L)'
;MSLQAAKLIVVHITRGIFFDILYFPIWWITRGITSAVKISVNWMRHYAHRFALLILLKNLHKPMFGQTDWQSRIISFFVRLVQFVVLTAGWIVWCAIISIVTLVWILMPFFILWAIMYQLTLVRTPPFSWWL
;
A
#
# COMPACT_ATOMS: atom_id res chain seq x y z
N MET A 1 43.61 10.46 15.36
CA MET A 1 42.54 9.58 15.87
C MET A 1 43.21 8.30 16.37
N SER A 2 43.21 8.03 17.67
CA SER A 2 43.96 6.90 18.23
C SER A 2 43.37 5.58 17.75
N LEU A 3 44.22 4.59 17.44
CA LEU A 3 43.84 3.25 16.97
C LEU A 3 42.79 2.58 17.88
N GLN A 4 42.80 2.92 19.17
CA GLN A 4 41.85 2.43 20.16
C GLN A 4 40.43 3.02 19.97
N ALA A 5 40.32 4.30 19.60
CA ALA A 5 39.03 4.92 19.31
C ALA A 5 38.36 4.30 18.07
N ALA A 6 39.15 3.99 17.03
CA ALA A 6 38.64 3.33 15.83
C ALA A 6 38.08 1.92 16.13
N LYS A 7 38.76 1.13 16.95
CA LYS A 7 38.30 -0.21 17.36
C LYS A 7 36.95 -0.16 18.09
N LEU A 8 36.77 0.80 19.00
CA LEU A 8 35.53 0.96 19.76
C LEU A 8 34.33 1.31 18.86
N ILE A 9 34.55 2.19 17.88
CA ILE A 9 33.51 2.59 16.91
C ILE A 9 33.06 1.39 16.07
N VAL A 10 34.00 0.62 15.53
CA VAL A 10 33.69 -0.55 14.70
C VAL A 10 32.88 -1.60 15.48
N VAL A 11 33.27 -1.87 16.73
CA VAL A 11 32.53 -2.83 17.58
C VAL A 11 31.11 -2.33 17.86
N HIS A 12 30.93 -1.03 18.13
CA HIS A 12 29.61 -0.46 18.38
C HIS A 12 28.70 -0.56 17.15
N ILE A 13 29.21 -0.20 15.97
CA ILE A 13 28.46 -0.28 14.70
C ILE A 13 28.07 -1.73 14.41
N THR A 14 29.03 -2.66 14.51
CA THR A 14 28.78 -4.09 14.21
C THR A 14 27.74 -4.68 15.17
N ARG A 15 27.82 -4.33 16.46
CA ARG A 15 26.84 -4.73 17.46
C ARG A 15 25.46 -4.18 17.14
N GLY A 16 25.36 -2.91 16.76
CA GLY A 16 24.11 -2.27 16.34
C GLY A 16 23.44 -3.02 15.19
N ILE A 17 24.18 -3.25 14.10
CA ILE A 17 23.69 -3.96 12.91
C ILE A 17 23.17 -5.36 13.27
N PHE A 18 23.88 -6.09 14.14
CA PHE A 18 23.44 -7.41 14.57
C PHE A 18 22.07 -7.38 15.27
N PHE A 19 21.90 -6.46 16.23
CA PHE A 19 20.61 -6.31 16.91
C PHE A 19 19.52 -5.79 15.97
N ASP A 20 19.85 -4.94 15.00
CA ASP A 20 18.90 -4.45 14.00
C ASP A 20 18.36 -5.59 13.13
N ILE A 21 19.22 -6.51 12.68
CA ILE A 21 18.82 -7.70 11.91
C ILE A 21 17.88 -8.60 12.72
N LEU A 22 18.18 -8.82 14.01
CA LEU A 22 17.35 -9.63 14.91
C LEU A 22 16.03 -8.93 15.28
N TYR A 23 16.02 -7.61 15.41
CA TYR A 23 14.83 -6.84 15.73
C TYR A 23 13.91 -6.65 14.52
N PHE A 24 14.46 -6.70 13.31
CA PHE A 24 13.75 -6.44 12.07
C PHE A 24 12.46 -7.29 11.88
N PRO A 25 12.44 -8.62 12.10
CA PRO A 25 11.22 -9.43 11.98
C PRO A 25 10.13 -9.02 13.00
N ILE A 26 10.55 -8.70 14.23
CA ILE A 26 9.66 -8.29 15.31
C ILE A 26 9.05 -6.92 15.00
N TRP A 27 9.87 -5.99 14.51
CA TRP A 27 9.41 -4.68 14.07
C TRP A 27 8.43 -4.80 12.90
N TRP A 28 8.72 -5.67 11.92
CA TRP A 28 7.88 -5.85 10.73
C TRP A 28 6.45 -6.21 11.12
N ILE A 29 6.28 -7.23 11.97
CA ILE A 29 4.97 -7.71 12.40
C ILE A 29 4.22 -6.67 13.23
N THR A 30 4.93 -5.90 14.06
CA THR A 30 4.30 -4.95 15.00
C THR A 30 4.07 -3.58 14.36
N ARG A 31 5.12 -2.77 14.28
CA ARG A 31 5.07 -1.39 13.78
C ARG A 31 5.02 -1.33 12.26
N GLY A 32 5.64 -2.31 11.59
CA GLY A 32 5.67 -2.39 10.13
C GLY A 32 4.26 -2.54 9.54
N ILE A 33 3.49 -3.55 9.96
CA ILE A 33 2.12 -3.79 9.48
C ILE A 33 1.22 -2.58 9.72
N THR A 34 1.23 -2.04 10.94
CA THR A 34 0.38 -0.88 11.28
C THR A 34 0.76 0.36 10.47
N SER A 35 2.06 0.57 10.22
CA SER A 35 2.54 1.64 9.33
C SER A 35 2.10 1.42 7.89
N ALA A 36 2.30 0.22 7.34
CA ALA A 36 1.93 -0.13 5.97
C ALA A 36 0.43 0.05 5.72
N VAL A 37 -0.43 -0.36 6.65
CA VAL A 37 -1.88 -0.16 6.56
C VAL A 37 -2.24 1.33 6.60
N LYS A 38 -1.66 2.11 7.52
CA LYS A 38 -1.91 3.56 7.62
C LYS A 38 -1.49 4.29 6.34
N ILE A 39 -0.32 3.96 5.80
CA ILE A 39 0.16 4.50 4.54
C ILE A 39 -0.85 4.16 3.44
N SER A 40 -1.23 2.89 3.30
CA SER A 40 -2.17 2.43 2.27
C SER A 40 -3.51 3.15 2.32
N VAL A 41 -4.10 3.31 3.51
CA VAL A 41 -5.35 4.07 3.70
C VAL A 41 -5.17 5.54 3.30
N ASN A 42 -4.04 6.17 3.63
CA ASN A 42 -3.77 7.55 3.21
C ASN A 42 -3.67 7.65 1.69
N TRP A 43 -2.98 6.71 1.02
CA TRP A 43 -2.91 6.69 -0.44
C TRP A 43 -4.29 6.55 -1.10
N MET A 44 -5.15 5.66 -0.58
CA MET A 44 -6.54 5.51 -1.06
C MET A 44 -7.34 6.81 -0.91
N ARG A 45 -7.21 7.51 0.23
CA ARG A 45 -7.88 8.79 0.49
C ARG A 45 -7.38 9.92 -0.41
N HIS A 46 -6.07 10.03 -0.61
CA HIS A 46 -5.48 11.03 -1.50
C HIS A 46 -5.95 10.83 -2.94
N TYR A 47 -6.06 9.59 -3.40
CA TYR A 47 -6.59 9.30 -4.73
C TYR A 47 -8.09 9.58 -4.84
N ALA A 48 -8.89 9.27 -3.82
CA ALA A 48 -10.32 9.67 -3.79
C ALA A 48 -10.49 11.19 -3.93
N HIS A 49 -9.61 11.95 -3.27
CA HIS A 49 -9.60 13.41 -3.35
C HIS A 49 -9.16 13.92 -4.73
N ARG A 50 -8.14 13.30 -5.35
CA ARG A 50 -7.68 13.63 -6.72
C ARG A 50 -8.78 13.45 -7.76
N PHE A 51 -9.59 12.39 -7.62
CA PHE A 51 -10.75 12.17 -8.49
C PHE A 51 -11.97 13.03 -8.13
N ALA A 52 -11.88 13.87 -7.10
CA ALA A 52 -12.94 14.77 -6.65
C ALA A 52 -14.28 14.04 -6.40
N LEU A 53 -14.27 12.75 -6.05
CA LEU A 53 -15.48 11.91 -5.99
C LEU A 53 -16.55 12.50 -5.07
N LEU A 54 -16.15 13.00 -3.90
CA LEU A 54 -17.06 13.66 -2.95
C LEU A 54 -17.66 14.95 -3.50
N ILE A 55 -16.90 15.71 -4.28
CA ILE A 55 -17.37 16.96 -4.90
C ILE A 55 -18.34 16.64 -6.02
N LEU A 56 -18.04 15.62 -6.82
CA LEU A 56 -18.89 15.19 -7.93
C LEU A 56 -20.22 14.64 -7.44
N LEU A 57 -20.20 13.83 -6.37
CA LEU A 57 -21.39 13.32 -5.70
C LEU A 57 -22.26 14.44 -5.14
N LYS A 58 -21.66 15.44 -4.46
CA LYS A 58 -22.39 16.61 -3.94
C LYS A 58 -23.00 17.47 -5.04
N ASN A 59 -22.38 17.50 -6.22
CA ASN A 59 -22.82 18.34 -7.34
C ASN A 59 -23.61 17.57 -8.39
N LEU A 60 -24.04 16.33 -8.15
CA LEU A 60 -24.72 15.51 -9.16
C LEU A 60 -25.95 16.21 -9.77
N HIS A 61 -26.68 16.99 -8.97
CA HIS A 61 -27.91 17.68 -9.38
C HIS A 61 -27.71 19.11 -9.88
N LYS A 62 -26.49 19.67 -9.85
CA LYS A 62 -26.27 21.04 -10.35
C LYS A 62 -26.15 21.02 -11.89
N PRO A 63 -26.79 21.96 -12.61
CA PRO A 63 -26.64 22.05 -14.07
C PRO A 63 -25.18 22.36 -14.46
N MET A 64 -24.71 21.86 -15.60
CA MET A 64 -23.36 22.15 -16.13
C MET A 64 -23.29 23.48 -16.88
N PHE A 65 -24.35 23.82 -17.63
CA PHE A 65 -24.32 24.93 -18.60
C PHE A 65 -25.03 26.21 -18.10
N GLY A 66 -25.34 26.31 -16.81
CA GLY A 66 -26.02 27.49 -16.24
C GLY A 66 -27.47 27.71 -16.70
N GLN A 67 -27.93 27.01 -17.74
CA GLN A 67 -29.31 27.00 -18.19
C GLN A 67 -30.19 26.22 -17.22
N THR A 68 -31.32 26.82 -16.86
CA THR A 68 -32.28 26.25 -15.89
C THR A 68 -33.34 25.38 -16.53
N ASP A 69 -33.29 25.17 -17.85
CA ASP A 69 -34.23 24.32 -18.56
C ASP A 69 -34.20 22.89 -18.03
N TRP A 70 -35.39 22.30 -17.87
CA TRP A 70 -35.56 20.96 -17.30
C TRP A 70 -34.84 19.89 -18.13
N GLN A 71 -34.82 20.05 -19.46
CA GLN A 71 -34.10 19.17 -20.39
C GLN A 71 -32.58 19.22 -20.13
N SER A 72 -32.01 20.42 -20.03
CA SER A 72 -30.58 20.64 -19.78
C SER A 72 -30.13 20.12 -18.42
N ARG A 73 -31.00 20.17 -17.41
CA ARG A 73 -30.75 19.59 -16.06
C ARG A 73 -30.69 18.06 -16.09
N ILE A 74 -31.58 17.40 -16.83
CA ILE A 74 -31.60 15.94 -16.93
C ILE A 74 -30.33 15.45 -17.64
N ILE A 75 -29.96 16.07 -18.76
CA ILE A 75 -28.74 15.70 -19.48
C ILE A 75 -27.50 15.91 -18.60
N SER A 76 -27.42 17.05 -17.89
CA SER A 76 -26.31 17.34 -16.96
C SER A 76 -26.18 16.28 -15.86
N PHE A 77 -27.30 15.82 -15.31
CA PHE A 77 -27.33 14.78 -14.29
C PHE A 77 -26.76 13.46 -14.82
N PHE A 78 -27.21 13.01 -15.99
CA PHE A 78 -26.74 11.76 -16.59
C PHE A 78 -25.24 11.81 -16.92
N VAL A 79 -24.75 12.91 -17.50
CA VAL A 79 -23.31 13.06 -17.79
C VAL A 79 -22.49 13.00 -16.50
N ARG A 80 -22.90 13.72 -15.44
CA ARG A 80 -22.21 13.68 -14.15
C ARG A 80 -22.32 12.31 -13.46
N LEU A 81 -23.43 11.61 -13.63
CA LEU A 81 -23.61 10.25 -13.13
C LEU A 81 -22.64 9.28 -13.81
N VAL A 82 -22.52 9.33 -15.14
CA VAL A 82 -21.55 8.50 -15.87
C VAL A 82 -20.12 8.85 -15.46
N GLN A 83 -19.79 10.15 -15.37
CA GLN A 83 -18.49 10.59 -14.88
C GLN A 83 -18.20 10.09 -13.46
N PHE A 84 -19.19 10.12 -12.56
CA PHE A 84 -19.08 9.58 -11.21
C PHE A 84 -18.75 8.08 -11.23
N VAL A 85 -19.48 7.29 -12.03
CA VAL A 85 -19.29 5.84 -12.13
C VAL A 85 -17.91 5.51 -12.68
N VAL A 86 -17.46 6.17 -13.75
CA VAL A 86 -16.14 5.93 -14.36
C VAL A 86 -15.01 6.27 -13.39
N LEU A 87 -15.06 7.43 -12.74
CA LEU A 87 -14.03 7.84 -11.78
C LEU A 87 -14.02 6.96 -10.52
N THR A 88 -15.20 6.54 -10.05
CA THR A 88 -15.31 5.62 -8.90
C THR A 88 -14.77 4.24 -9.25
N ALA A 89 -15.03 3.73 -10.46
CA ALA A 89 -14.45 2.47 -10.92
C ALA A 89 -12.92 2.54 -10.97
N GLY A 90 -12.34 3.64 -11.50
CA GLY A 90 -10.90 3.87 -11.48
C GLY A 90 -10.31 3.92 -10.06
N TRP A 91 -11.00 4.59 -9.13
CA TRP A 91 -10.60 4.59 -7.72
C TRP A 91 -10.66 3.21 -7.07
N ILE A 92 -11.69 2.40 -7.37
CA ILE A 92 -11.80 1.01 -6.86
C ILE A 92 -10.63 0.16 -7.37
N VAL A 93 -10.29 0.25 -8.66
CA VAL A 93 -9.12 -0.46 -9.23
C VAL A 93 -7.84 -0.05 -8.51
N TRP A 94 -7.66 1.24 -8.25
CA TRP A 94 -6.49 1.74 -7.52
C TRP A 94 -6.45 1.23 -6.06
N CYS A 95 -7.59 1.20 -5.38
CA CYS A 95 -7.71 0.61 -4.05
C CYS A 95 -7.35 -0.88 -4.07
N ALA A 96 -7.78 -1.64 -5.08
CA ALA A 96 -7.42 -3.04 -5.24
C ALA A 96 -5.89 -3.22 -5.41
N ILE A 97 -5.25 -2.41 -6.26
CA ILE A 97 -3.79 -2.45 -6.47
C ILE A 97 -3.06 -2.20 -5.15
N ILE A 98 -3.39 -1.12 -4.42
CA ILE A 98 -2.76 -0.82 -3.14
C ILE A 98 -2.96 -1.96 -2.16
N SER A 99 -4.16 -2.54 -2.12
CA SER A 99 -4.49 -3.63 -1.19
C SER A 99 -3.66 -4.88 -1.48
N ILE A 100 -3.49 -5.24 -2.76
CA ILE A 100 -2.64 -6.36 -3.19
C ILE A 100 -1.18 -6.11 -2.81
N VAL A 101 -0.65 -4.92 -3.11
CA VAL A 101 0.73 -4.55 -2.75
C VAL A 101 0.95 -4.63 -1.24
N THR A 102 -0.01 -4.15 -0.46
CA THR A 102 0.02 -4.21 1.01
C THR A 102 0.01 -5.65 1.50
N LEU A 103 -0.85 -6.50 0.92
CA LEU A 103 -0.93 -7.90 1.28
C LEU A 103 0.37 -8.64 0.96
N VAL A 104 0.94 -8.43 -0.23
CA VAL A 104 2.25 -8.99 -0.62
C VAL A 104 3.33 -8.55 0.38
N TRP A 105 3.35 -7.28 0.77
CA TRP A 105 4.31 -6.75 1.74
C TRP A 105 4.14 -7.37 3.15
N ILE A 106 2.89 -7.61 3.59
CA ILE A 106 2.60 -8.29 4.86
C ILE A 106 2.97 -9.77 4.83
N LEU A 107 2.81 -10.44 3.68
CA LEU A 107 3.14 -11.85 3.51
C LEU A 107 4.64 -12.11 3.30
N MET A 108 5.38 -11.10 2.83
CA MET A 108 6.82 -11.15 2.59
C MET A 108 7.65 -11.75 3.76
N PRO A 109 7.46 -11.37 5.04
CA PRO A 109 8.22 -11.96 6.15
C PRO A 109 7.96 -13.46 6.32
N PHE A 110 6.73 -13.92 6.10
CA PHE A 110 6.41 -15.36 6.15
C PHE A 110 7.13 -16.11 5.03
N PHE A 111 7.18 -15.53 3.83
CA PHE A 111 7.91 -16.11 2.70
C PHE A 111 9.42 -16.19 2.97
N ILE A 112 10.02 -15.14 3.57
CA ILE A 112 11.44 -15.17 3.96
C ILE A 112 11.71 -16.26 4.98
N LEU A 113 10.91 -16.34 6.05
CA LEU A 113 11.08 -17.36 7.09
C LEU A 113 11.02 -18.77 6.49
N TRP A 114 10.05 -19.00 5.62
CA TRP A 114 9.91 -20.24 4.89
C TRP A 114 11.14 -20.55 4.02
N ALA A 115 11.63 -19.56 3.26
CA ALA A 115 12.81 -19.73 2.39
C ALA A 115 14.09 -20.05 3.18
N ILE A 116 14.27 -19.42 4.35
CA ILE A 116 15.37 -19.74 5.27
C ILE A 116 15.24 -21.18 5.77
N MET A 117 14.06 -21.60 6.19
CA MET A 117 13.83 -22.98 6.66
C MET A 117 14.09 -24.03 5.57
N TYR A 118 13.72 -23.73 4.32
CA TYR A 118 14.00 -24.59 3.16
C TYR A 118 15.51 -24.70 2.89
N GLN A 119 16.24 -23.57 2.88
CA GLN A 119 17.69 -23.55 2.69
C GLN A 119 18.46 -24.28 3.80
N LEU A 120 17.94 -24.23 5.04
CA LEU A 120 18.50 -24.96 6.19
C LEU A 120 18.14 -26.45 6.21
N THR A 121 17.51 -26.98 5.14
CA THR A 121 17.07 -28.38 5.02
C THR A 121 16.02 -28.83 6.04
N LEU A 122 15.44 -27.90 6.81
CA LEU A 122 14.41 -28.18 7.82
C LEU A 122 13.06 -28.51 7.16
N VAL A 123 12.84 -28.00 5.94
CA VAL A 123 11.64 -28.25 5.12
C VAL A 123 12.12 -28.76 3.76
N ARG A 124 11.67 -29.95 3.37
CA ARG A 124 12.12 -30.61 2.13
C ARG A 124 11.22 -30.34 0.93
N THR A 125 10.07 -29.72 1.14
CA THR A 125 9.11 -29.40 0.09
C THR A 125 9.48 -28.06 -0.55
N PRO A 126 9.53 -27.96 -1.89
CA PRO A 126 9.72 -26.68 -2.58
C PRO A 126 8.47 -25.79 -2.40
N PRO A 127 8.61 -24.45 -2.48
CA PRO A 127 7.51 -23.52 -2.26
C PRO A 127 6.53 -23.50 -3.44
N PHE A 128 7.03 -23.91 -4.61
CA PHE A 128 6.35 -23.87 -5.88
C PHE A 128 6.79 -25.14 -6.62
N SER A 129 5.89 -26.11 -6.73
CA SER A 129 6.15 -27.40 -7.40
C SER A 129 6.09 -27.30 -8.94
N TRP A 130 5.95 -26.10 -9.51
CA TRP A 130 5.65 -25.89 -10.92
C TRP A 130 6.90 -25.83 -11.83
N TRP A 131 8.10 -26.09 -11.29
CA TRP A 131 9.37 -26.09 -12.01
C TRP A 131 10.19 -27.39 -11.80
N LEU A 132 9.50 -28.51 -11.57
CA LEU A 132 10.01 -29.89 -11.66
C LEU A 132 9.01 -30.71 -12.49
#